data_AF-A0A965KUJ5-F1
#
_entry.id   AF-A0A965KUJ5-F1
#
_cell.length_a   1.000
_cell.length_b   1.000
_cell.length_c   1.000
_cell.angle_alpha   90.00
_cell.angle_beta   90.00
_cell.angle_gamma   90.00
#
_symmetry.space_group_name_H-M   'P 1'
#
loop_
_entity.id
_entity.type
_entity.pdbx_description
1 polymer ?
#
loop_
_entity_poly.entity_id
_entity_poly.type
_entity_poly.pdbx_seq_one_letter_code
_entity_poly.pdbx_strand_id
1 'polypeptide(L)'
;MRFYSKFATRGIIAILSSLTAGVATLSMAQAASEVTLTASGLKIIDNKIGSGASPKIGQTCVMHYTGWLYINGAKGKKFDSSRDRGEPFEFAIGQGKVIPGWDEGIETMKVGGKRTLIIPP
;
A
#
# COMPACT_ATOMS: atom_id res chain seq x y z
N MET A 1 6.54 -25.14 3.34
CA MET A 1 6.93 -25.88 2.11
C MET A 1 8.40 -25.55 1.82
N ARG A 2 9.29 -26.55 1.90
CA ARG A 2 10.76 -26.46 1.77
C ARG A 2 11.22 -27.34 0.62
N PHE A 3 12.14 -26.88 -0.24
CA PHE A 3 13.13 -27.61 -1.08
C PHE A 3 14.05 -26.55 -1.72
N TYR A 4 15.36 -26.67 -2.04
CA TYR A 4 16.55 -27.47 -1.65
C TYR A 4 17.75 -26.88 -2.46
N SER A 5 19.01 -26.98 -1.98
CA SER A 5 20.21 -27.21 -2.83
C SER A 5 21.48 -27.36 -1.96
N LYS A 6 22.25 -28.41 -2.24
CA LYS A 6 23.40 -28.94 -1.50
C LYS A 6 24.63 -28.76 -2.39
N PHE A 7 25.69 -28.08 -1.94
CA PHE A 7 27.03 -28.26 -2.48
C PHE A 7 28.06 -28.17 -1.34
N ALA A 8 28.84 -29.22 -1.20
CA ALA A 8 29.99 -29.33 -0.31
C ALA A 8 31.26 -28.92 -1.06
N THR A 9 32.28 -28.35 -0.38
CA THR A 9 33.71 -28.77 -0.39
C THR A 9 34.58 -27.84 0.48
N ARG A 10 35.16 -28.44 1.53
CA ARG A 10 36.48 -28.25 2.21
C ARG A 10 37.29 -26.94 2.05
N GLY A 11 37.61 -26.33 3.21
CA GLY A 11 39.01 -26.11 3.63
C GLY A 11 39.59 -24.68 3.64
N ILE A 12 40.22 -24.36 4.78
CA ILE A 12 41.32 -23.40 5.04
C ILE A 12 40.97 -22.08 5.77
N ILE A 13 41.82 -21.85 6.78
CA ILE A 13 41.93 -20.85 7.84
C ILE A 13 42.26 -19.44 7.29
N ALA A 14 41.67 -18.39 7.85
CA ALA A 14 42.27 -17.06 7.89
C ALA A 14 41.74 -16.27 9.10
N ILE A 15 42.67 -15.55 9.72
CA ILE A 15 42.63 -14.91 11.04
C ILE A 15 42.29 -13.42 10.89
N LEU A 16 41.72 -12.84 11.96
CA LEU A 16 41.56 -11.40 12.27
C LEU A 16 40.65 -10.57 11.35
N SER A 17 39.49 -10.17 11.89
CA SER A 17 38.94 -8.84 11.60
C SER A 17 37.97 -8.39 12.70
N SER A 18 38.41 -7.32 13.36
CA SER A 18 37.61 -6.22 13.93
C SER A 18 36.32 -6.56 14.67
N LEU A 19 36.35 -6.30 15.98
CA LEU A 19 35.20 -5.92 16.80
C LEU A 19 34.50 -4.69 16.17
N THR A 20 33.58 -4.89 15.24
CA THR A 20 32.56 -3.88 14.95
C THR A 20 31.41 -4.14 15.90
N ALA A 21 31.31 -3.28 16.91
CA ALA A 21 30.11 -3.16 17.72
C ALA A 21 28.92 -3.05 16.77
N GLY A 22 28.07 -4.08 16.79
CA GLY A 22 26.79 -4.07 16.11
C GLY A 22 25.95 -2.95 16.71
N VAL A 23 26.02 -1.76 16.10
CA VAL A 23 24.97 -0.77 16.25
C VAL A 23 23.80 -1.35 15.47
N ALA A 24 23.01 -2.18 16.16
CA ALA A 24 21.69 -2.53 15.71
C ALA A 24 20.96 -1.20 15.50
N THR A 25 20.83 -0.79 14.24
CA THR A 25 19.91 0.27 13.87
C THR A 25 18.53 -0.25 14.21
N LEU A 26 18.05 0.14 15.39
CA LEU A 26 16.63 0.11 15.71
C LEU A 26 15.98 1.03 14.68
N SER A 27 15.56 0.42 13.57
CA SER A 27 14.60 1.02 12.65
C SER A 27 13.31 1.20 13.44
N MET A 28 13.22 2.33 14.13
CA MET A 28 11.96 2.85 14.64
C MET A 28 11.07 3.02 13.42
N ALA A 29 10.04 2.18 13.36
CA ALA A 29 8.98 2.19 12.38
C ALA A 29 8.29 3.56 12.40
N GLN A 30 8.86 4.52 11.68
CA GLN A 30 8.24 5.81 11.43
C GLN A 30 7.18 5.59 10.35
N ALA A 31 6.01 5.07 10.73
CA ALA A 31 4.81 5.14 9.91
C ALA A 31 4.25 6.58 9.96
N ALA A 32 5.06 7.56 9.55
CA ALA A 32 4.52 8.84 9.14
C ALA A 32 3.73 8.56 7.85
N SER A 33 2.41 8.74 7.89
CA SER A 33 1.58 8.62 6.70
C SER A 33 1.96 9.76 5.76
N GLU A 34 2.84 9.48 4.80
CA GLU A 34 3.27 10.46 3.81
C GLU A 34 2.05 10.86 2.97
N VAL A 35 1.81 12.18 2.92
CA VAL A 35 0.73 12.74 2.10
C VAL A 35 1.30 13.04 0.73
N THR A 36 0.94 12.24 -0.27
CA THR A 36 1.32 12.50 -1.66
C THR A 36 0.22 13.33 -2.31
N LEU A 37 0.57 14.50 -2.85
CA LEU A 37 -0.33 15.32 -3.67
C LEU A 37 0.01 15.08 -5.14
N THR A 38 -0.99 14.73 -5.94
CA THR A 38 -0.81 14.55 -7.38
C THR A 38 -1.17 15.82 -8.15
N ALA A 39 -0.85 15.85 -9.44
CA ALA A 39 -1.16 16.97 -10.33
C ALA A 39 -2.67 17.22 -10.48
N SER A 40 -3.52 16.20 -10.27
CA SER A 40 -4.97 16.33 -10.30
C SER A 40 -5.55 16.97 -9.03
N GLY A 41 -4.72 17.19 -8.00
CA GLY A 41 -5.14 17.66 -6.68
C GLY A 41 -5.58 16.52 -5.75
N LEU A 42 -5.48 15.25 -6.18
CA LEU A 42 -5.72 14.09 -5.33
C LEU A 42 -4.69 14.05 -4.21
N LYS A 43 -5.17 13.96 -2.96
CA LYS A 43 -4.30 13.68 -1.81
C LYS A 43 -4.39 12.21 -1.46
N ILE A 44 -3.23 11.60 -1.35
CA ILE A 44 -3.02 10.20 -1.09
C ILE A 44 -2.38 10.09 0.28
N ILE A 45 -2.94 9.25 1.14
CA ILE A 45 -2.38 8.98 2.46
C ILE A 45 -2.30 7.47 2.62
N ASP A 46 -1.09 6.90 2.52
CA ASP A 46 -0.89 5.48 2.73
C ASP A 46 -0.89 5.18 4.23
N ASN A 47 -1.99 4.59 4.72
CA ASN A 47 -2.12 4.19 6.12
C ASN A 47 -1.41 2.87 6.41
N LYS A 48 -1.30 2.01 5.39
CA LYS A 48 -0.56 0.76 5.42
C LYS A 48 -0.10 0.44 4.01
N ILE A 49 1.21 0.33 3.81
CA ILE A 49 1.77 -0.10 2.53
C ILE A 49 1.63 -1.62 2.44
N GLY A 50 1.06 -2.10 1.32
CA GLY A 50 0.93 -3.53 1.05
C GLY A 50 2.25 -4.17 0.65
N SER A 51 2.34 -5.50 0.76
CA SER A 51 3.53 -6.27 0.35
C SER A 51 3.37 -6.98 -0.99
N GLY A 52 2.17 -6.98 -1.57
CA GLY A 52 1.91 -7.62 -2.86
C GLY A 52 2.20 -6.71 -4.05
N ALA A 53 1.85 -7.21 -5.24
CA ALA A 53 1.98 -6.45 -6.48
C ALA A 53 1.03 -5.24 -6.50
N SER A 54 1.40 -4.22 -7.27
CA SER A 54 0.48 -3.15 -7.67
C SER A 54 -0.39 -3.64 -8.84
N PRO A 55 -1.67 -3.25 -8.91
CA PRO A 55 -2.55 -3.66 -9.98
C PRO A 55 -2.14 -3.00 -11.30
N LYS A 56 -2.37 -3.69 -12.41
CA LYS A 56 -2.19 -3.16 -13.76
C LYS A 56 -3.54 -2.74 -14.35
N ILE A 57 -3.52 -1.75 -15.24
CA ILE A 57 -4.71 -1.31 -16.00
C ILE A 57 -5.44 -2.52 -16.60
N GLY A 58 -6.76 -2.57 -16.38
CA GLY A 58 -7.65 -3.64 -16.82
C GLY A 58 -7.74 -4.84 -15.87
N GLN A 59 -6.93 -4.91 -14.81
CA GLN A 59 -7.07 -5.96 -13.80
C GLN A 59 -8.23 -5.69 -12.84
N THR A 60 -8.86 -6.77 -12.39
CA THR A 60 -9.89 -6.71 -11.35
C THR A 60 -9.26 -6.49 -9.98
N CYS A 61 -9.65 -5.41 -9.33
CA CYS A 61 -9.31 -5.10 -7.95
C CYS A 61 -10.49 -5.45 -7.04
N VAL A 62 -10.21 -6.13 -5.94
CA VAL A 62 -11.21 -6.51 -4.92
C VAL A 62 -10.81 -5.89 -3.59
N MET A 63 -11.64 -5.00 -3.05
CA MET A 63 -11.32 -4.31 -1.80
C MET A 63 -12.52 -3.87 -0.98
N HIS A 64 -12.27 -3.60 0.29
CA HIS A 64 -13.21 -2.88 1.13
C HIS A 64 -12.88 -1.39 1.16
N TYR A 65 -13.91 -0.56 0.94
CA TYR A 65 -13.88 0.88 1.13
C TYR A 65 -14.97 1.37 2.08
N THR A 66 -14.77 2.59 2.56
CA THR A 66 -15.78 3.43 3.16
C THR A 66 -15.61 4.83 2.59
N GLY A 67 -16.71 5.44 2.15
CA GLY A 67 -16.75 6.78 1.56
C GLY A 67 -17.42 7.79 2.49
N TRP A 68 -16.85 8.98 2.57
CA TRP A 68 -17.39 10.10 3.35
C TRP A 68 -17.42 11.37 2.50
N LEU A 69 -18.46 12.18 2.68
CA LEU A 69 -18.56 13.51 2.09
C LEU A 69 -17.78 14.48 2.97
N TYR A 70 -16.79 15.18 2.40
CA TYR A 70 -16.10 16.25 3.10
C TYR A 70 -16.89 17.55 2.95
N ILE A 71 -17.13 18.23 4.06
CA ILE A 71 -17.86 19.50 4.12
C ILE A 71 -16.94 20.50 4.83
N ASN A 72 -16.66 21.63 4.19
CA ASN A 72 -15.77 22.67 4.72
C ASN A 72 -14.40 22.15 5.18
N GLY A 73 -13.82 21.21 4.43
CA GLY A 73 -12.51 20.61 4.74
C GLY A 73 -12.52 19.59 5.88
N ALA A 74 -13.67 19.37 6.53
CA ALA A 74 -13.84 18.36 7.57
C ALA A 74 -14.55 17.12 7.03
N LYS A 75 -14.20 15.95 7.59
CA LYS A 75 -14.87 14.69 7.29
C LYS A 75 -16.33 14.75 7.77
N GLY A 76 -17.26 14.68 6.84
CA GLY A 76 -18.70 14.72 7.11
C GLY A 76 -19.36 13.34 7.06
N LYS A 77 -20.58 13.31 6.50
CA LYS A 77 -21.44 12.12 6.51
C LYS A 77 -20.85 10.98 5.67
N LYS A 78 -20.89 9.76 6.21
CA LYS A 78 -20.64 8.53 5.45
C LYS A 78 -21.71 8.40 4.37
N PHE A 79 -21.32 8.34 3.10
CA PHE A 79 -22.27 8.13 2.01
C PHE A 79 -22.39 6.65 1.63
N ASP A 80 -21.31 5.88 1.79
CA ASP A 80 -21.31 4.46 1.41
C ASP A 80 -20.20 3.67 2.13
N SER A 81 -20.41 2.36 2.32
CA SER A 81 -19.36 1.42 2.72
C SER A 81 -19.65 -0.01 2.28
N SER A 82 -18.69 -0.61 1.59
CA SER A 82 -18.67 -2.06 1.34
C SER A 82 -18.74 -2.91 2.63
N ARG A 83 -18.19 -2.41 3.75
CA ARG A 83 -18.20 -3.14 5.02
C ARG A 83 -19.59 -3.20 5.65
N ASP A 84 -20.41 -2.18 5.44
CA ASP A 84 -21.80 -2.18 5.90
C ASP A 84 -22.63 -3.24 5.16
N ARG A 85 -22.30 -3.52 3.89
CA ARG A 85 -22.92 -4.56 3.07
C ARG A 85 -22.37 -5.97 3.34
N GLY A 86 -21.20 -6.08 3.96
CA GLY A 86 -20.53 -7.36 4.22
C GLY A 86 -19.84 -7.99 3.00
N GLU A 87 -19.86 -7.32 1.85
CA GLU A 87 -19.25 -7.80 0.60
C GLU A 87 -18.14 -6.85 0.13
N PRO A 88 -17.03 -7.37 -0.42
CA PRO A 88 -16.01 -6.52 -1.03
C PRO A 88 -16.53 -5.92 -2.34
N PHE A 89 -15.95 -4.79 -2.74
CA PHE A 89 -16.25 -4.16 -4.01
C PHE A 89 -15.23 -4.58 -5.06
N GLU A 90 -15.74 -5.02 -6.21
CA GLU A 90 -14.94 -5.49 -7.34
C GLU A 90 -15.10 -4.52 -8.51
N PHE A 91 -13.97 -4.11 -9.10
CA PHE A 91 -13.97 -3.25 -10.28
C PHE A 91 -12.70 -3.46 -11.11
N ALA A 92 -12.77 -3.14 -12.40
CA ALA A 92 -11.60 -3.12 -13.28
C ALA A 92 -10.93 -1.74 -13.21
N ILE A 93 -9.63 -1.71 -12.89
CA ILE A 93 -8.88 -0.47 -12.71
C ILE A 93 -8.47 0.17 -14.04
N GLY A 94 -8.47 1.50 -14.11
CA GLY A 94 -7.96 2.25 -15.26
C GLY A 94 -8.85 2.16 -16.50
N GLN A 95 -10.12 1.81 -16.31
CA GLN A 95 -11.12 1.73 -17.38
C GLN A 95 -12.22 2.80 -17.24
N GLY A 96 -12.06 3.77 -16.33
CA GLY A 96 -13.07 4.81 -16.09
C GLY A 96 -14.39 4.26 -15.53
N LYS A 97 -14.35 3.06 -14.92
CA LYS A 97 -15.51 2.43 -14.27
C LYS A 97 -15.74 2.95 -12.85
N VAL A 98 -14.76 3.65 -12.29
CA VAL A 98 -14.79 4.29 -10.98
C VAL A 98 -14.42 5.77 -11.14
N ILE A 99 -14.57 6.55 -10.06
CA ILE A 99 -14.23 7.97 -10.08
C ILE A 99 -12.73 8.17 -10.39
N PRO A 100 -12.33 9.23 -11.12
CA PRO A 100 -10.95 9.38 -11.60
C PRO A 100 -9.88 9.29 -10.50
N GLY A 101 -10.14 9.86 -9.32
CA GLY A 101 -9.23 9.79 -8.19
C GLY A 101 -9.01 8.37 -7.65
N TRP A 102 -9.93 7.44 -7.90
CA TRP A 102 -9.73 6.03 -7.59
C TRP A 102 -8.80 5.36 -8.58
N ASP A 103 -9.00 5.58 -9.89
CA ASP A 103 -8.11 5.00 -10.90
C ASP A 103 -6.66 5.46 -10.67
N GLU A 104 -6.44 6.76 -10.46
CA GLU A 104 -5.12 7.33 -10.16
C GLU A 104 -4.55 6.85 -8.81
N GLY A 105 -5.38 6.86 -7.76
CA GLY A 105 -4.94 6.51 -6.42
C GLY A 105 -4.62 5.03 -6.26
N ILE A 106 -5.42 4.16 -6.86
CA ILE A 106 -5.32 2.71 -6.61
C ILE A 106 -4.26 2.07 -7.49
N GLU A 107 -3.91 2.66 -8.63
CA GLU A 107 -2.88 2.12 -9.54
C GLU A 107 -1.52 1.95 -8.83
N THR A 108 -1.18 2.88 -7.94
CA THR A 108 0.06 2.83 -7.16
C THR A 108 -0.03 1.96 -5.91
N MET A 109 -1.24 1.52 -5.53
CA MET A 109 -1.48 0.80 -4.30
C MET A 109 -1.04 -0.67 -4.41
N LYS A 110 -0.39 -1.18 -3.36
CA LYS A 110 0.00 -2.60 -3.29
C LYS A 110 -1.08 -3.45 -2.64
N VAL A 111 -1.23 -4.69 -3.13
CA VAL A 111 -2.12 -5.69 -2.50
C VAL A 111 -1.80 -5.85 -1.01
N GLY A 112 -2.85 -5.86 -0.19
CA GLY A 112 -2.77 -5.90 1.28
C GLY A 112 -2.56 -4.54 1.94
N GLY A 113 -2.46 -3.47 1.16
CA GLY A 113 -2.37 -2.10 1.65
C GLY A 113 -3.69 -1.52 2.15
N LYS A 114 -3.63 -0.35 2.76
CA LYS A 114 -4.75 0.51 3.13
C LYS A 114 -4.35 1.96 2.90
N ARG A 115 -5.18 2.71 2.19
CA ARG A 115 -4.95 4.14 1.96
C ARG A 115 -6.23 4.95 2.12
N THR A 116 -6.04 6.24 2.33
CA THR A 116 -7.10 7.24 2.28
C THR A 116 -6.86 8.12 1.06
N LEU A 117 -7.91 8.33 0.28
CA LEU A 117 -7.93 9.22 -0.88
C LEU A 117 -8.81 10.42 -0.56
N ILE A 118 -8.26 11.63 -0.65
CA ILE A 118 -9.03 12.87 -0.57
C ILE A 118 -9.08 13.42 -1.99
N ILE A 119 -10.26 13.28 -2.60
CA ILE A 119 -10.49 13.60 -4.00
C ILE A 119 -11.04 15.03 -4.06
N PRO A 120 -10.44 15.93 -4.85
CA PRO A 120 -10.97 17.28 -5.05
C PRO A 120 -12.34 17.23 -5.74
N PRO A 121 -13.18 18.27 -5.54
CA PRO A 121 -14.51 18.37 -6.16
C PRO A 121 -14.45 18.51 -7.68
#